data_AF-A0A2V3VEY9-F1
#
_entry.id   AF-A0A2V3VEY9-F1
#
_cell.length_a   1.000
_cell.length_b   1.000
_cell.length_c   1.000
_cell.angle_alpha   90.00
_cell.angle_beta   90.00
_cell.angle_gamma   90.00
#
_symmetry.space_group_name_H-M   'P 1'
#
loop_
_entity.id
_entity.type
_entity.pdbx_description
1 polymer ?
#
loop_
_entity_poly.entity_id
_entity_poly.type
_entity_poly.pdbx_seq_one_letter_code
_entity_poly.pdbx_strand_id
1 'polypeptide(L)'
;MIYTFIFYASLLVSTIGVVLSLLVFSWQFMLISFLLSLPYVLYLSATPRFSWLFIYPIILLVTSVLLFFYNKKNKQKKQARGEVNNDWW
;
A
#
# COMPACT_ATOMS: atom_id res chain seq x y z
N MET A 1 16.79 21.77 9.54
CA MET A 1 15.41 22.26 9.33
C MET A 1 14.78 21.75 8.02
N ILE A 2 15.49 21.77 6.88
CA ILE A 2 14.96 21.25 5.60
C ILE A 2 14.72 19.73 5.60
N TYR A 3 15.61 18.95 6.22
CA TYR A 3 15.47 17.49 6.29
C TYR A 3 14.22 17.02 7.03
N THR A 4 13.83 17.73 8.09
CA THR A 4 12.58 17.44 8.81
C THR A 4 11.35 17.78 7.97
N PHE A 5 11.38 18.84 7.17
CA PHE A 5 10.27 19.19 6.28
C PHE A 5 10.08 18.15 5.17
N ILE A 6 11.17 17.75 4.50
CA ILE A 6 11.15 16.66 3.52
C ILE A 6 10.62 15.38 4.19
N PHE A 7 10.99 15.17 5.45
CA PHE A 7 10.55 14.00 6.19
C PHE A 7 9.02 13.97 6.36
N TYR A 8 8.44 15.02 6.96
CA TYR A 8 6.99 15.08 7.14
C TYR A 8 6.22 15.12 5.82
N ALA A 9 6.77 15.74 4.77
CA ALA A 9 6.17 15.76 3.44
C ALA A 9 6.09 14.36 2.81
N SER A 10 7.16 13.56 2.88
CA SER A 10 7.14 12.17 2.39
C SER A 10 6.16 11.30 3.17
N LEU A 11 6.02 11.53 4.49
CA LEU A 11 5.07 10.80 5.34
C LEU A 11 3.62 11.10 4.93
N LEU A 12 3.31 12.37 4.66
CA LEU A 12 2.00 12.77 4.14
C LEU A 12 1.71 12.16 2.77
N VAL A 13 2.65 12.23 1.83
CA VAL A 13 2.50 11.65 0.49
C VAL A 13 2.28 10.14 0.57
N SER A 14 3.02 9.43 1.44
CA SER A 14 2.83 8.01 1.68
C SER A 14 1.44 7.71 2.24
N THR A 15 0.96 8.50 3.21
CA THR A 15 -0.36 8.31 3.82
C THR A 15 -1.48 8.53 2.79
N ILE A 16 -1.37 9.58 1.98
CA ILE A 16 -2.32 9.87 0.89
C ILE A 16 -2.30 8.74 -0.15
N GLY A 17 -1.11 8.23 -0.49
CA GLY A 17 -0.96 7.08 -1.39
C GLY A 17 -1.66 5.82 -0.85
N VAL A 18 -1.55 5.55 0.45
CA VAL A 18 -2.26 4.43 1.08
C VAL A 18 -3.78 4.62 1.00
N VAL A 19 -4.29 5.80 1.31
CA VAL A 19 -5.74 6.09 1.22
C VAL A 19 -6.25 5.96 -0.22
N LEU A 20 -5.51 6.50 -1.19
CA LEU A 20 -5.82 6.36 -2.61
C LEU A 20 -5.76 4.89 -3.06
N SER A 21 -4.80 4.11 -2.57
CA SER A 21 -4.68 2.69 -2.91
C SER A 21 -5.86 1.86 -2.38
N LEU A 22 -6.40 2.22 -1.20
CA LEU A 22 -7.65 1.65 -0.70
C LEU A 22 -8.85 2.06 -1.56
N LEU A 23 -8.91 3.32 -1.99
CA LEU A 23 -9.98 3.86 -2.84
C LEU A 23 -10.02 3.21 -4.23
N VAL A 24 -8.85 3.00 -4.84
CA VAL A 24 -8.70 2.43 -6.19
C VAL A 24 -8.66 0.89 -6.16
N PHE A 25 -8.66 0.26 -4.97
CA PHE A 25 -8.61 -1.21 -4.81
C PHE A 25 -7.47 -1.88 -5.60
N SER A 26 -6.37 -1.15 -5.81
CA SER A 26 -5.25 -1.62 -6.64
C SER A 26 -4.09 -2.06 -5.77
N TRP A 27 -3.80 -3.36 -5.84
CA TRP A 27 -2.74 -4.04 -5.08
C TRP A 27 -1.34 -3.45 -5.37
N GLN A 28 -1.12 -2.94 -6.58
CA GLN A 28 0.14 -2.33 -7.01
C GLN A 28 0.41 -1.01 -6.28
N PHE A 29 -0.60 -0.15 -6.16
CA PHE A 29 -0.48 1.12 -5.44
C PHE A 29 -0.25 0.91 -3.94
N MET A 30 -0.89 -0.11 -3.35
CA MET A 30 -0.63 -0.49 -1.96
C MET A 30 0.83 -0.92 -1.74
N LEU A 31 1.41 -1.69 -2.66
CA LEU A 31 2.83 -2.09 -2.58
C LEU A 31 3.78 -0.91 -2.71
N ILE A 32 3.49 0.03 -3.62
CA ILE A 32 4.27 1.24 -3.79
C ILE A 32 4.24 2.08 -2.50
N SER A 33 3.08 2.24 -1.88
CA SER A 33 2.95 2.95 -0.60
C SER A 33 3.60 2.22 0.58
N PHE A 34 3.56 0.88 0.60
CA PHE A 34 4.33 0.08 1.56
C PHE A 34 5.84 0.33 1.41
N LEU A 35 6.35 0.33 0.18
CA LEU A 35 7.76 0.54 -0.09
C LEU A 35 8.22 1.96 0.29
N LEU A 36 7.37 2.96 0.06
CA LEU A 36 7.62 4.35 0.47
C LEU A 36 7.61 4.53 2.00
N SER A 37 6.75 3.81 2.71
CA SER A 37 6.61 3.92 4.17
C SER A 37 7.62 3.07 4.94
N LEU A 38 8.24 2.07 4.32
CA LEU A 38 9.24 1.18 4.93
C LEU A 38 10.37 1.91 5.68
N PRO A 39 11.10 2.88 5.08
CA PRO A 39 12.16 3.58 5.80
C PRO A 39 11.63 4.41 6.98
N TYR A 40 10.43 4.96 6.87
CA TYR A 40 9.78 5.69 7.97
C TYR A 40 9.46 4.80 9.14
N VAL A 41 8.87 3.65 8.85
CA VAL A 41 8.44 2.73 9.88
C VAL A 41 9.65 2.15 10.59
N LEU A 42 10.72 1.80 9.87
CA LEU A 42 11.96 1.32 10.50
C LEU A 42 12.60 2.39 11.39
N TYR A 43 12.64 3.65 10.92
CA TYR A 43 13.18 4.76 11.71
C TYR A 43 12.36 5.07 12.97
N LEU A 44 11.03 5.11 12.84
CA LEU A 44 10.13 5.40 13.96
C LEU A 44 9.99 4.21 14.92
N SER A 45 9.94 2.97 14.42
CA SER A 45 9.83 1.78 15.27
C SER A 45 11.11 1.48 16.06
N ALA A 46 12.27 1.96 15.61
CA ALA A 46 13.52 1.93 16.38
C ALA A 46 13.46 2.82 17.63
N THR A 47 12.48 3.72 17.73
CA THR A 47 12.26 4.50 18.96
C THR A 47 11.29 3.78 19.91
N PRO A 48 11.60 3.66 21.22
CA PRO A 48 10.81 2.87 22.17
C PRO A 48 9.39 3.41 22.39
N ARG A 49 9.12 4.67 22.04
CA ARG A 49 7.79 5.29 22.14
C ARG A 49 6.82 4.83 21.05
N PHE A 50 7.38 4.31 19.97
CA PHE A 50 6.69 4.08 18.70
C PHE A 50 6.92 2.67 18.17
N SER A 51 7.34 1.73 19.03
CA SER A 51 7.61 0.35 18.63
C SER A 51 6.43 -0.26 17.88
N TRP A 52 5.18 0.02 18.28
CA TRP A 52 3.97 -0.46 17.60
C TRP A 52 3.84 -0.05 16.12
N LEU A 53 4.60 0.93 15.61
CA LEU A 53 4.56 1.31 14.20
C LEU A 53 5.02 0.20 13.25
N PHE A 54 5.75 -0.83 13.71
CA PHE A 54 6.05 -2.01 12.87
C PHE A 54 4.79 -2.75 12.40
N ILE A 55 3.65 -2.57 13.08
CA ILE A 55 2.38 -3.22 12.75
C ILE A 55 1.78 -2.63 11.46
N TYR A 56 1.99 -1.33 11.23
CA TYR A 56 1.47 -0.61 10.07
C TYR A 56 1.87 -1.22 8.71
N PRO A 57 3.17 -1.45 8.41
CA PRO A 57 3.58 -2.07 7.16
C PRO A 57 3.12 -3.52 7.05
N ILE A 58 3.01 -4.26 8.17
CA ILE A 58 2.48 -5.63 8.18
C ILE A 58 1.02 -5.63 7.73
N ILE A 59 0.19 -4.72 8.26
CA ILE A 59 -1.22 -4.60 7.86
C ILE A 59 -1.33 -4.29 6.37
N LEU A 60 -0.52 -3.35 5.87
CA LEU A 60 -0.46 -2.98 4.45
C LEU A 60 -0.07 -4.16 3.55
N LEU A 61 0.90 -4.97 3.97
CA LEU A 61 1.33 -6.14 3.24
C LEU A 61 0.22 -7.21 3.22
N VAL A 62 -0.43 -7.47 4.35
CA VAL A 62 -1.54 -8.43 4.45
C VAL A 62 -2.73 -7.98 3.60
N THR A 63 -3.12 -6.70 3.65
CA THR A 63 -4.21 -6.19 2.80
C THR A 63 -3.85 -6.22 1.32
N SER A 64 -2.61 -5.88 0.94
CA SER A 64 -2.16 -5.96 -0.46
C SER A 64 -2.24 -7.40 -0.99
N VAL A 65 -1.80 -8.39 -0.20
CA VAL A 65 -1.90 -9.81 -0.57
C VAL A 65 -3.35 -10.26 -0.70
N LEU A 66 -4.23 -9.88 0.25
CA LEU A 66 -5.66 -10.19 0.18
C LEU A 66 -6.31 -9.60 -1.08
N LEU A 67 -6.00 -8.33 -1.39
CA LEU A 67 -6.46 -7.63 -2.58
C LEU A 67 -5.96 -8.30 -3.87
N PHE A 68 -4.71 -8.74 -3.89
CA PHE A 68 -4.14 -9.48 -5.01
C PHE A 68 -4.92 -10.78 -5.29
N PHE A 69 -5.19 -11.58 -4.25
CA PHE A 69 -5.99 -12.81 -4.40
C PHE A 69 -7.43 -12.53 -4.80
N TYR A 70 -8.05 -11.47 -4.27
CA TYR A 70 -9.39 -11.06 -4.63
C TYR A 70 -9.48 -10.63 -6.10
N ASN A 71 -8.57 -9.77 -6.56
CA ASN A 71 -8.52 -9.33 -7.96
C ASN A 71 -8.20 -10.49 -8.92
N LYS A 72 -7.30 -11.40 -8.54
CA LYS A 72 -7.01 -12.60 -9.32
C LYS A 72 -8.26 -13.48 -9.51
N LYS A 73 -9.02 -13.70 -8.43
CA LYS A 73 -10.27 -14.48 -8.47
C LYS A 73 -11.35 -13.78 -9.31
N ASN A 74 -11.47 -12.47 -9.22
CA ASN A 74 -12.41 -11.71 -10.05
C ASN A 74 -12.04 -11.71 -11.53
N LYS A 75 -10.75 -11.58 -11.88
CA LYS A 75 -10.29 -11.69 -13.27
C LYS A 75 -10.59 -13.08 -13.86
N GLN A 76 -10.33 -14.15 -13.11
CA GLN A 76 -10.66 -15.52 -13.53
C GLN A 76 -12.17 -15.72 -13.69
N LYS A 77 -12.98 -15.13 -12.79
CA LYS A 77 -14.45 -15.21 -12.87
C LYS A 77 -15.01 -14.44 -14.07
N LYS A 78 -14.42 -13.28 -14.44
CA LYS A 78 -14.77 -12.53 -15.66
C LYS A 78 -14.40 -13.30 -16.93
N GLN A 79 -13.21 -13.90 -16.97
CA GLN A 79 -12.76 -14.75 -18.09
C GLN A 79 -13.65 -15.99 -18.27
N ALA A 80 -14.04 -16.66 -17.18
CA ALA A 80 -14.96 -17.79 -17.23
C ALA A 80 -16.38 -17.41 -17.66
N ARG A 81 -16.75 -16.13 -17.58
CA ARG A 81 -18.04 -15.58 -18.00
C ARG A 81 -18.03 -15.08 -19.45
N GLY A 82 -16.92 -15.23 -20.18
CA GLY A 82 -16.79 -14.82 -21.57
C GLY A 82 -16.66 -13.31 -21.81
N GLU A 83 -16.46 -12.51 -20.75
CA GLU A 83 -16.18 -11.09 -20.91
C GLU A 83 -14.75 -10.93 -21.45
N VAL A 84 -14.64 -10.47 -22.71
CA VAL A 84 -13.38 -10.09 -23.35
C VAL A 84 -12.76 -8.98 -22.51
N ASN A 85 -11.71 -9.33 -21.79
CA ASN A 85 -10.98 -8.45 -20.91
C ASN A 85 -10.16 -7.46 -21.76
N ASN A 86 -10.73 -6.29 -22.03
CA ASN A 86 -10.07 -5.17 -22.72
C ASN A 86 -9.29 -4.26 -21.75
N ASP A 87 -8.99 -4.73 -20.53
CA ASP A 87 -8.26 -3.95 -19.52
C ASP A 87 -6.75 -3.94 -19.86
N TRP A 88 -6.39 -3.21 -20.92
CA TRP A 88 -5.03 -2.91 -21.40
C TRP A 88 -4.55 -1.49 -21.07
N TRP A 89 -5.11 -0.86 -20.03
CA TRP A 89 -4.66 0.45 -19.52
C TRP A 89 -4.80 0.51 -18.00
#